data_AF-A0A846C6Z4-F1
#
_entry.id   AF-A0A846C6Z4-F1
#
_cell.length_a   1.000
_cell.length_b   1.000
_cell.length_c   1.000
_cell.angle_alpha   90.00
_cell.angle_beta   90.00
_cell.angle_gamma   90.00
#
_symmetry.space_group_name_H-M   'P 1'
#
loop_
_entity.id
_entity.type
_entity.pdbx_description
1 polymer ?
#
loop_
_entity_poly.entity_id
_entity_poly.type
_entity_poly.pdbx_seq_one_letter_code
_entity_poly.pdbx_strand_id
1 'polypeptide(L)'
;MNLLFRFSSILFSAIVFSYPTSSLTVASAQAVTAEAKKIANVNSVQETTQYHNESHIVEASTVKQTLQNDVNEILARRLLRRLKEITIKIKLPSGKIYGSGVIIAKEGETYYVLTAKHVVELENEQYTLETHDGSQHLINPSQISRALGQVSKGGLDLALLSFTSEKFYSVAEIDYPLSLKLKSDVYVSSWNPNPLQPDELDLINGQVRRLDSLDNHIHYKLNENAEGGTSGGPLLNKSNCLVGIHSAEGRAIELNLAIPIDSILVFLTFLNASSANKNLPVSTSSLESCDNSNVSTEGSKLLINVCRSYQSYKQVAQKELLSQKEALQWLGEQIEPSILEEFAQKWRDSATNDGAIKLTDVCSSYGDKQESLTHQDPALQFLQSQLSQEIITEFIEKWFTIILPSPAQL
;
A
#
# COMPACT_ATOMS: atom_id res chain seq x y z
N MET A 1 40.35 -13.05 -57.55
CA MET A 1 38.98 -13.54 -57.29
C MET A 1 38.53 -12.88 -56.00
N ASN A 2 37.59 -11.93 -56.12
CA ASN A 2 37.12 -11.03 -55.07
C ASN A 2 36.40 -11.77 -53.94
N LEU A 3 36.48 -11.27 -52.71
CA LEU A 3 35.29 -10.70 -52.05
C LEU A 3 35.67 -9.83 -50.84
N LEU A 4 35.15 -8.60 -50.88
CA LEU A 4 35.24 -7.56 -49.86
C LEU A 4 34.20 -7.74 -48.76
N PHE A 5 34.56 -7.35 -47.54
CA PHE A 5 33.68 -7.04 -46.43
C PHE A 5 32.64 -5.96 -46.80
N ARG A 6 31.39 -6.13 -46.37
CA ARG A 6 30.45 -5.03 -46.09
C ARG A 6 29.58 -5.35 -44.87
N PHE A 7 29.73 -4.52 -43.84
CA PHE A 7 28.72 -4.32 -42.80
C PHE A 7 27.53 -3.56 -43.40
N SER A 8 26.31 -3.98 -43.10
CA SER A 8 25.09 -3.21 -43.37
C SER A 8 24.38 -2.91 -42.07
N SER A 9 24.41 -1.64 -41.68
CA SER A 9 23.59 -1.05 -40.62
C SER A 9 22.12 -1.13 -41.03
N ILE A 10 21.25 -1.65 -40.16
CA ILE A 10 19.80 -1.57 -40.34
C ILE A 10 19.31 -0.43 -39.45
N LEU A 11 18.95 0.69 -40.10
CA LEU A 11 18.12 1.75 -39.51
C LEU A 11 16.71 1.19 -39.26
N PHE A 12 16.21 1.29 -38.04
CA PHE A 12 14.79 1.14 -37.75
C PHE A 12 14.12 2.51 -37.74
N SER A 13 13.31 2.79 -38.76
CA SER A 13 12.35 3.90 -38.77
C SER A 13 11.23 3.61 -37.76
N ALA A 14 10.99 4.55 -36.86
CA ALA A 14 9.82 4.55 -36.00
C ALA A 14 8.56 4.81 -36.85
N ILE A 15 7.66 3.83 -36.92
CA ILE A 15 6.31 4.02 -37.46
C ILE A 15 5.41 4.33 -36.27
N VAL A 16 4.97 5.59 -36.18
CA VAL A 16 3.93 6.03 -35.25
C VAL A 16 2.58 5.60 -35.83
N PHE A 17 1.88 4.70 -35.16
CA PHE A 17 0.48 4.40 -35.44
C PHE A 17 -0.39 5.09 -34.39
N SER A 18 -1.12 6.11 -34.82
CA SER A 18 -2.29 6.64 -34.14
C SER A 18 -3.51 5.81 -34.56
N TYR A 19 -4.25 5.26 -33.59
CA TYR A 19 -5.59 4.71 -33.85
C TYR A 19 -6.59 5.20 -32.80
N PRO A 20 -7.81 5.58 -33.23
CA PRO A 20 -8.89 5.99 -32.34
C PRO A 20 -9.54 4.76 -31.68
N THR A 21 -10.14 5.02 -30.53
CA THR A 21 -10.92 4.06 -29.73
C THR A 21 -12.17 3.63 -30.46
N SER A 22 -12.25 2.35 -30.84
CA SER A 22 -13.44 1.48 -30.79
C SER A 22 -13.14 0.16 -31.53
N SER A 23 -13.60 -0.96 -30.94
CA SER A 23 -13.38 -2.36 -31.33
C SER A 23 -12.04 -3.00 -30.90
N LEU A 24 -12.08 -3.67 -29.75
CA LEU A 24 -11.19 -4.79 -29.44
C LEU A 24 -11.37 -5.87 -30.52
N THR A 25 -10.51 -5.84 -31.55
CA THR A 25 -10.47 -6.87 -32.59
C THR A 25 -9.37 -7.87 -32.29
N VAL A 26 -9.59 -9.08 -32.80
CA VAL A 26 -8.82 -10.34 -32.72
C VAL A 26 -7.28 -10.21 -32.73
N ALA A 27 -6.72 -9.08 -33.21
CA ALA A 27 -5.30 -8.77 -33.19
C ALA A 27 -4.69 -8.70 -31.77
N SER A 28 -5.42 -8.22 -30.75
CA SER A 28 -4.92 -8.18 -29.37
C SER A 28 -4.85 -9.58 -28.74
N ALA A 29 -5.82 -10.44 -29.03
CA ALA A 29 -5.81 -11.83 -28.61
C ALA A 29 -4.71 -12.64 -29.33
N GLN A 30 -4.40 -12.32 -30.59
CA GLN A 30 -3.29 -12.91 -31.36
C GLN A 30 -1.91 -12.44 -30.85
N ALA A 31 -1.78 -11.19 -30.40
CA ALA A 31 -0.57 -10.70 -29.74
C ALA A 31 -0.34 -11.42 -28.40
N VAL A 32 -1.38 -11.56 -27.58
CA VAL A 32 -1.32 -12.31 -26.31
C VAL A 32 -1.02 -13.80 -26.53
N THR A 33 -1.53 -14.43 -27.60
CA THR A 33 -1.20 -15.84 -27.94
C THR A 33 0.19 -16.01 -28.57
N ALA A 34 0.70 -15.02 -29.31
CA ALA A 34 2.08 -15.02 -29.80
C ALA A 34 3.10 -14.82 -28.66
N GLU A 35 2.75 -14.01 -27.67
CA GLU A 35 3.56 -13.72 -26.48
C GLU A 35 3.52 -14.88 -25.47
N ALA A 36 2.35 -15.51 -25.28
CA ALA A 36 2.23 -16.78 -24.55
C ALA A 36 2.98 -17.94 -25.23
N LYS A 37 3.02 -17.98 -26.58
CA LYS A 37 3.87 -18.93 -27.31
C LYS A 37 5.36 -18.66 -27.12
N LYS A 38 5.79 -17.40 -27.01
CA LYS A 38 7.18 -17.05 -26.65
C LYS A 38 7.55 -17.53 -25.25
N ILE A 39 6.65 -17.35 -24.27
CA ILE A 39 6.84 -17.79 -22.88
C ILE A 39 6.84 -19.33 -22.76
N ALA A 40 5.94 -20.02 -23.48
CA ALA A 40 5.91 -21.48 -23.52
C ALA A 40 7.16 -22.08 -24.17
N ASN A 41 7.78 -21.38 -25.13
CA ASN A 41 9.00 -21.83 -25.82
C ASN A 41 10.26 -21.80 -24.95
N VAL A 42 10.31 -20.95 -23.90
CA VAL A 42 11.47 -20.89 -22.99
C VAL A 42 11.57 -22.17 -22.14
N ASN A 43 10.43 -22.81 -21.85
CA ASN A 43 10.36 -24.04 -21.05
C ASN A 43 10.39 -25.33 -21.90
N SER A 44 10.27 -25.24 -23.24
CA SER A 44 10.22 -26.41 -24.14
C SER A 44 11.51 -26.66 -24.91
N VAL A 45 12.61 -25.97 -24.59
CA VAL A 45 13.95 -26.39 -25.06
C VAL A 45 14.38 -27.62 -24.24
N GLN A 46 13.72 -28.75 -24.51
CA GLN A 46 14.21 -30.06 -24.09
C GLN A 46 15.38 -30.46 -24.98
N GLU A 47 16.47 -30.85 -24.32
CA GLU A 47 17.66 -31.48 -24.89
C GLU A 47 17.26 -32.62 -25.83
N THR A 48 17.30 -32.35 -27.13
CA THR A 48 17.36 -33.39 -28.15
C THR A 48 18.48 -33.03 -29.09
N THR A 49 19.70 -33.51 -28.81
CA THR A 49 20.62 -34.05 -29.80
C THR A 49 21.92 -34.52 -29.13
N GLN A 50 22.11 -35.83 -29.15
CA GLN A 50 23.37 -36.50 -28.88
C GLN A 50 24.31 -36.27 -30.08
N TYR A 51 24.96 -35.11 -30.16
CA TYR A 51 26.11 -34.88 -31.05
C TYR A 51 27.12 -33.95 -30.37
N HIS A 52 28.34 -34.45 -30.16
CA HIS A 52 29.46 -33.68 -29.62
C HIS A 52 29.86 -32.56 -30.58
N ASN A 53 29.53 -31.31 -30.24
CA ASN A 53 30.27 -30.12 -30.67
C ASN A 53 30.04 -29.01 -29.64
N GLU A 54 31.09 -28.63 -28.89
CA GLU A 54 31.04 -27.59 -27.85
C GLU A 54 30.52 -26.24 -28.39
N SER A 55 30.73 -25.94 -29.68
CA SER A 55 30.29 -24.68 -30.31
C SER A 55 28.77 -24.50 -30.35
N HIS A 56 27.99 -25.56 -30.59
CA HIS A 56 26.52 -25.46 -30.65
C HIS A 56 25.86 -25.38 -29.26
N ILE A 57 26.50 -25.97 -28.24
CA ILE A 57 26.05 -25.85 -26.85
C ILE A 57 26.28 -24.41 -26.34
N VAL A 58 27.44 -23.82 -26.68
CA VAL A 58 27.73 -22.40 -26.39
C VAL A 58 26.71 -21.48 -27.08
N GLU A 59 26.37 -21.74 -28.34
CA GLU A 59 25.39 -20.94 -29.10
C GLU A 59 23.97 -21.04 -28.50
N ALA A 60 23.50 -22.24 -28.13
CA ALA A 60 22.19 -22.42 -27.50
C ALA A 60 22.11 -21.80 -26.09
N SER A 61 23.17 -21.91 -25.29
CA SER A 61 23.24 -21.27 -23.96
C SER A 61 23.23 -19.73 -24.06
N THR A 62 23.91 -19.18 -25.09
CA THR A 62 23.92 -17.74 -25.37
C THR A 62 22.53 -17.25 -25.78
N VAL A 63 21.83 -17.97 -26.66
CA VAL A 63 20.45 -17.65 -27.05
C VAL A 63 19.49 -17.69 -25.86
N LYS A 64 19.60 -18.69 -24.99
CA LYS A 64 18.79 -18.79 -23.76
C LYS A 64 19.04 -17.60 -22.84
N GLN A 65 20.29 -17.18 -22.68
CA GLN A 65 20.66 -16.02 -21.87
C GLN A 65 20.12 -14.71 -22.45
N THR A 66 20.22 -14.52 -23.78
CA THR A 66 19.65 -13.34 -24.46
C THR A 66 18.13 -13.28 -24.28
N LEU A 67 17.41 -14.39 -24.49
CA LEU A 67 15.97 -14.43 -24.29
C LEU A 67 15.56 -14.13 -22.84
N GLN A 68 16.33 -14.62 -21.86
CA GLN A 68 16.07 -14.31 -20.46
C GLN A 68 16.27 -12.81 -20.16
N ASN A 69 17.28 -12.18 -20.75
CA ASN A 69 17.52 -10.75 -20.60
C ASN A 69 16.37 -9.92 -21.22
N ASP A 70 15.89 -10.29 -22.42
CA ASP A 70 14.76 -9.63 -23.07
C ASP A 70 13.48 -9.72 -22.22
N VAL A 71 13.20 -10.90 -21.64
CA VAL A 71 12.06 -11.10 -20.74
C VAL A 71 12.19 -10.24 -19.48
N ASN A 72 13.37 -10.21 -18.86
CA ASN A 72 13.63 -9.39 -17.68
C ASN A 72 13.44 -7.90 -17.96
N GLU A 73 13.87 -7.42 -19.14
CA GLU A 73 13.69 -6.03 -19.55
C GLU A 73 12.20 -5.68 -19.76
N ILE A 74 11.43 -6.57 -20.40
CA ILE A 74 9.99 -6.37 -20.59
C ILE A 74 9.27 -6.30 -19.23
N LEU A 75 9.63 -7.19 -18.29
CA LEU A 75 9.05 -7.20 -16.95
C LEU A 75 9.41 -5.91 -16.18
N ALA A 76 10.67 -5.47 -16.24
CA ALA A 76 11.12 -4.23 -15.60
C ALA A 76 10.38 -3.00 -16.16
N ARG A 77 10.21 -2.90 -17.49
CA ARG A 77 9.47 -1.82 -18.14
C ARG A 77 7.99 -1.83 -17.74
N ARG A 78 7.37 -3.01 -17.64
CA ARG A 78 5.97 -3.15 -17.21
C ARG A 78 5.80 -2.74 -15.75
N LEU A 79 6.73 -3.15 -14.88
CA LEU A 79 6.75 -2.73 -13.49
C LEU A 79 6.86 -1.21 -13.38
N LEU A 80 7.88 -0.62 -14.00
CA LEU A 80 8.10 0.82 -13.95
C LEU A 80 6.89 1.61 -14.45
N ARG A 81 6.23 1.14 -15.52
CA ARG A 81 4.98 1.76 -16.00
C ARG A 81 3.89 1.71 -14.94
N ARG A 82 3.66 0.56 -14.31
CA ARG A 82 2.68 0.43 -13.22
C ARG A 82 3.01 1.35 -12.05
N LEU A 83 4.28 1.39 -11.63
CA LEU A 83 4.72 2.25 -10.52
C LEU A 83 4.51 3.74 -10.82
N LYS A 84 4.76 4.16 -12.06
CA LYS A 84 4.44 5.51 -12.52
C LYS A 84 2.94 5.78 -12.45
N GLU A 85 2.11 4.85 -12.94
CA GLU A 85 0.66 5.01 -12.95
C GLU A 85 0.04 5.14 -11.55
N ILE A 86 0.53 4.39 -10.56
CA ILE A 86 0.02 4.45 -9.18
C ILE A 86 0.60 5.61 -8.36
N THR A 87 1.76 6.16 -8.73
CA THR A 87 2.45 7.19 -7.95
C THR A 87 2.10 8.59 -8.47
N ILE A 88 1.59 9.45 -7.60
CA ILE A 88 1.17 10.82 -7.93
C ILE A 88 2.18 11.82 -7.40
N LYS A 89 2.44 12.91 -8.14
CA LYS A 89 3.19 14.08 -7.64
C LYS A 89 2.23 15.02 -6.93
N ILE A 90 2.58 15.50 -5.75
CA ILE A 90 1.84 16.54 -5.03
C ILE A 90 2.65 17.83 -5.08
N LYS A 91 2.07 18.85 -5.72
CA LYS A 91 2.73 20.15 -5.95
C LYS A 91 2.06 21.25 -5.15
N LEU A 92 2.88 22.17 -4.66
CA LEU A 92 2.44 23.47 -4.13
C LEU A 92 2.04 24.40 -5.29
N PRO A 93 1.33 25.52 -5.03
CA PRO A 93 1.01 26.51 -6.06
C PRO A 93 2.23 27.07 -6.80
N SER A 94 3.41 27.04 -6.17
CA SER A 94 4.68 27.41 -6.80
C SER A 94 5.14 26.46 -7.92
N GLY A 95 4.48 25.31 -8.10
CA GLY A 95 4.88 24.25 -9.03
C GLY A 95 5.94 23.30 -8.47
N LYS A 96 6.49 23.59 -7.28
CA LYS A 96 7.45 22.72 -6.59
C LYS A 96 6.78 21.40 -6.18
N ILE A 97 7.43 20.28 -6.49
CA ILE A 97 7.08 18.96 -5.94
C ILE A 97 7.37 18.98 -4.45
N TYR A 98 6.32 18.81 -3.65
CA TYR A 98 6.39 18.86 -2.19
C TYR A 98 6.33 17.47 -1.56
N GLY A 99 5.65 16.54 -2.24
CA GLY A 99 5.63 15.12 -1.89
C GLY A 99 5.03 14.28 -3.00
N SER A 100 4.77 13.02 -2.68
CA SER A 100 4.16 12.02 -3.54
C SER A 100 2.87 11.48 -2.91
N GLY A 101 2.10 10.73 -3.68
CA GLY A 101 0.93 10.00 -3.22
C GLY A 101 0.76 8.68 -3.96
N VAL A 102 -0.15 7.83 -3.49
CA VAL A 102 -0.43 6.51 -4.06
C VAL A 102 -1.90 6.38 -4.37
N ILE A 103 -2.25 6.06 -5.62
CA ILE A 103 -3.62 5.69 -6.00
C ILE A 103 -3.94 4.32 -5.38
N ILE A 104 -4.89 4.29 -4.45
CA ILE A 104 -5.27 3.07 -3.71
C ILE A 104 -6.64 2.51 -4.08
N ALA A 105 -7.50 3.32 -4.71
CA ALA A 105 -8.84 2.91 -5.09
C ALA A 105 -9.39 3.79 -6.21
N LYS A 106 -10.40 3.26 -6.90
CA LYS A 106 -11.20 3.98 -7.89
C LYS A 106 -12.67 3.59 -7.73
N GLU A 107 -13.54 4.59 -7.64
CA GLU A 107 -15.00 4.40 -7.64
C GLU A 107 -15.64 5.33 -8.67
N GLY A 108 -16.28 4.76 -9.70
CA GLY A 108 -16.72 5.54 -10.86
C GLY A 108 -15.52 6.19 -11.53
N GLU A 109 -15.52 7.53 -11.63
CA GLU A 109 -14.42 8.33 -12.18
C GLU A 109 -13.54 8.95 -11.09
N THR A 110 -13.85 8.70 -9.82
CA THR A 110 -13.11 9.24 -8.68
C THR A 110 -11.99 8.29 -8.30
N TYR A 111 -10.76 8.80 -8.26
CA TYR A 111 -9.58 8.13 -7.75
C TYR A 111 -9.26 8.62 -6.35
N TYR A 112 -8.72 7.72 -5.53
CA TYR A 112 -8.35 8.01 -4.15
C TYR A 112 -6.87 7.82 -3.94
N VAL A 113 -6.26 8.83 -3.32
CA VAL A 113 -4.82 8.93 -3.18
C VAL A 113 -4.47 9.01 -1.70
N LEU A 114 -3.63 8.11 -1.21
CA LEU A 114 -2.99 8.26 0.09
C LEU A 114 -1.70 9.06 -0.04
N THR A 115 -1.39 9.87 0.97
CA THR A 115 -0.12 10.57 1.11
C THR A 115 0.21 10.78 2.59
N ALA A 116 1.39 11.31 2.87
CA ALA A 116 1.76 11.71 4.21
C ALA A 116 1.04 13.02 4.60
N LYS A 117 0.55 13.12 5.84
CA LYS A 117 -0.22 14.29 6.30
C LYS A 117 0.59 15.59 6.20
N HIS A 118 1.88 15.56 6.50
CA HIS A 118 2.75 16.74 6.39
C HIS A 118 2.89 17.26 4.95
N VAL A 119 2.71 16.42 3.93
CA VAL A 119 2.69 16.86 2.52
C VAL A 119 1.50 17.78 2.24
N VAL A 120 0.44 17.66 3.03
CA VAL A 120 -0.81 18.44 2.87
C VAL A 120 -1.18 19.21 4.14
N GLU A 121 -0.19 19.59 4.95
CA GLU A 121 -0.43 20.24 6.26
C GLU A 121 -0.77 21.72 6.18
N LEU A 122 -0.36 22.41 5.11
CA LEU A 122 -0.57 23.84 4.97
C LEU A 122 -2.06 24.10 4.73
N GLU A 123 -2.71 24.67 5.74
CA GLU A 123 -4.12 25.02 5.67
C GLU A 123 -4.36 26.08 4.60
N ASN A 124 -5.45 25.93 3.84
CA ASN A 124 -5.86 26.82 2.75
C ASN A 124 -4.94 26.88 1.53
N GLU A 125 -3.87 26.08 1.47
CA GLU A 125 -3.07 25.93 0.26
C GLU A 125 -3.79 25.08 -0.80
N GLN A 126 -3.68 25.51 -2.05
CA GLN A 126 -4.24 24.78 -3.18
C GLN A 126 -3.18 23.82 -3.74
N TYR A 127 -3.28 22.56 -3.34
CA TYR A 127 -2.42 21.50 -3.87
C TYR A 127 -2.85 21.10 -5.28
N THR A 128 -1.87 20.74 -6.11
CA THR A 128 -2.09 20.12 -7.42
C THR A 128 -1.56 18.70 -7.41
N LEU A 129 -2.42 17.74 -7.78
CA LEU A 129 -1.98 16.38 -8.10
C LEU A 129 -1.60 16.31 -9.57
N GLU A 130 -0.39 15.86 -9.87
CA GLU A 130 0.04 15.58 -11.23
C GLU A 130 0.27 14.08 -11.40
N THR A 131 -0.46 13.50 -12.36
CA THR A 131 -0.37 12.09 -12.74
C THR A 131 0.79 11.86 -13.71
N HIS A 132 1.17 10.60 -13.94
CA HIS A 132 2.34 10.23 -14.77
C HIS A 132 2.28 10.71 -16.23
N ASP A 133 1.09 11.05 -16.73
CA ASP A 133 0.88 11.54 -18.09
C ASP A 133 0.87 13.08 -18.17
N GLY A 134 1.21 13.74 -17.05
CA GLY A 134 1.24 15.20 -16.93
C GLY A 134 -0.12 15.84 -16.66
N SER A 135 -1.20 15.07 -16.52
CA SER A 135 -2.52 15.63 -16.19
C SER A 135 -2.51 16.18 -14.77
N GLN A 136 -2.96 17.43 -14.63
CA GLN A 136 -3.02 18.14 -13.36
C GLN A 136 -4.46 18.21 -12.84
N HIS A 137 -4.62 17.93 -11.55
CA HIS A 137 -5.90 17.92 -10.86
C HIS A 137 -5.79 18.81 -9.61
N LEU A 138 -6.58 19.89 -9.57
CA LEU A 138 -6.63 20.78 -8.42
C LEU A 138 -7.38 20.11 -7.28
N ILE A 139 -6.78 20.14 -6.09
CA ILE A 139 -7.41 19.58 -4.90
C ILE A 139 -8.19 20.68 -4.19
N ASN A 140 -9.46 20.38 -3.92
CA ASN A 140 -10.25 21.19 -3.00
C ASN A 140 -9.78 20.91 -1.57
N PRO A 141 -9.27 21.90 -0.81
CA PRO A 141 -8.78 21.70 0.55
C PRO A 141 -9.82 21.07 1.50
N SER A 142 -11.12 21.28 1.24
CA SER A 142 -12.21 20.68 2.01
C SER A 142 -12.43 19.18 1.76
N GLN A 143 -11.82 18.61 0.71
CA GLN A 143 -11.89 17.19 0.39
C GLN A 143 -10.65 16.41 0.90
N ILE A 144 -9.72 17.07 1.59
CA ILE A 144 -8.55 16.42 2.18
C ILE A 144 -8.93 15.88 3.56
N SER A 145 -8.99 14.55 3.68
CA SER A 145 -9.21 13.88 4.96
C SER A 145 -7.86 13.60 5.62
N ARG A 146 -7.57 14.29 6.72
CA ARG A 146 -6.31 14.11 7.47
C ARG A 146 -6.55 13.23 8.68
N ALA A 147 -5.62 12.34 9.00
CA ALA A 147 -5.69 11.58 10.24
C ALA A 147 -5.67 12.50 11.47
N LEU A 148 -6.34 12.07 12.54
CA LEU A 148 -6.47 12.85 13.78
C LEU A 148 -5.14 12.93 14.54
N GLY A 149 -5.02 13.93 15.41
CA GLY A 149 -3.80 14.20 16.17
C GLY A 149 -2.73 14.97 15.39
N GLN A 150 -1.87 15.72 16.10
CA GLN A 150 -0.73 16.40 15.47
C GLN A 150 0.44 15.42 15.36
N VAL A 151 1.09 15.33 14.20
CA VAL A 151 2.24 14.41 13.98
C VAL A 151 3.35 14.67 15.01
N SER A 152 3.64 15.94 15.32
CA SER A 152 4.60 16.35 16.34
C SER A 152 4.24 15.93 17.77
N LYS A 153 2.98 15.56 18.01
CA LYS A 153 2.47 15.06 19.30
C LYS A 153 2.12 13.57 19.22
N GLY A 154 2.65 12.86 18.23
CA GLY A 154 2.46 11.43 18.07
C GLY A 154 1.24 11.04 17.25
N GLY A 155 0.56 11.96 16.55
CA GLY A 155 -0.54 11.61 15.64
C GLY A 155 -0.07 10.92 14.37
N LEU A 156 -0.97 10.21 13.70
CA LEU A 156 -0.68 9.50 12.45
C LEU A 156 -0.40 10.48 11.30
N ASP A 157 0.74 10.32 10.61
CA ASP A 157 1.14 11.17 9.49
C ASP A 157 0.50 10.75 8.15
N LEU A 158 -0.83 10.60 8.12
CA LEU A 158 -1.57 10.10 6.95
C LEU A 158 -2.67 11.06 6.49
N ALA A 159 -2.86 11.17 5.18
CA ALA A 159 -3.99 11.86 4.59
C ALA A 159 -4.54 11.12 3.36
N LEU A 160 -5.83 11.27 3.12
CA LEU A 160 -6.54 10.81 1.92
C LEU A 160 -7.00 12.01 1.10
N LEU A 161 -6.72 11.97 -0.20
CA LEU A 161 -7.20 12.90 -1.21
C LEU A 161 -8.05 12.16 -2.24
N SER A 162 -8.77 12.92 -3.05
CA SER A 162 -9.46 12.39 -4.22
C SER A 162 -9.37 13.35 -5.40
N PHE A 163 -9.46 12.80 -6.61
CA PHE A 163 -9.60 13.55 -7.85
C PHE A 163 -10.45 12.76 -8.84
N THR A 164 -11.08 13.45 -9.79
CA THR A 164 -11.88 12.82 -10.85
C THR A 164 -11.12 12.80 -12.18
N SER A 165 -11.22 11.71 -12.93
CA SER A 165 -10.67 11.62 -14.28
C SER A 165 -11.38 10.54 -15.11
N GLU A 166 -11.63 10.83 -16.38
CA GLU A 166 -12.08 9.85 -17.37
C GLU A 166 -10.92 8.95 -17.86
N LYS A 167 -9.68 9.37 -17.64
CA LYS A 167 -8.50 8.57 -17.97
C LYS A 167 -8.37 7.40 -17.01
N PHE A 168 -7.83 6.30 -17.53
CA PHE A 168 -7.53 5.12 -16.73
C PHE A 168 -6.14 5.24 -16.11
N TYR A 169 -6.08 5.07 -14.79
CA TYR A 169 -4.84 4.93 -14.02
C TYR A 169 -4.89 3.61 -13.25
N SER A 170 -3.75 2.94 -13.13
CA SER A 170 -3.65 1.73 -12.30
C SER A 170 -3.89 2.07 -10.82
N VAL A 171 -4.42 1.09 -10.09
CA VAL A 171 -4.56 1.12 -8.63
C VAL A 171 -3.46 0.25 -8.00
N ALA A 172 -2.94 0.67 -6.86
CA ALA A 172 -1.99 -0.12 -6.09
C ALA A 172 -2.67 -1.32 -5.45
N GLU A 173 -2.12 -2.51 -5.68
CA GLU A 173 -2.50 -3.70 -4.92
C GLU A 173 -1.87 -3.62 -3.52
N ILE A 174 -2.61 -3.99 -2.48
CA ILE A 174 -2.18 -3.92 -1.09
C ILE A 174 -1.77 -5.31 -0.57
N ASP A 175 -0.80 -5.34 0.34
CA ASP A 175 -0.35 -6.55 1.02
C ASP A 175 -1.09 -6.70 2.35
N TYR A 176 -2.29 -7.29 2.33
CA TYR A 176 -3.14 -7.39 3.51
C TYR A 176 -3.60 -8.84 3.78
N PRO A 177 -3.46 -9.35 5.03
CA PRO A 177 -2.79 -8.71 6.17
C PRO A 177 -1.29 -8.50 5.92
N LEU A 178 -0.68 -7.52 6.59
CA LEU A 178 0.72 -7.16 6.37
C LEU A 178 1.66 -8.37 6.54
N SER A 179 2.36 -8.75 5.47
CA SER A 179 3.18 -9.98 5.44
C SER A 179 4.67 -9.76 5.74
N LEU A 180 5.09 -8.51 5.99
CA LEU A 180 6.49 -8.14 6.19
C LEU A 180 7.11 -8.75 7.45
N LYS A 181 8.41 -9.03 7.36
CA LYS A 181 9.25 -9.51 8.47
C LYS A 181 10.53 -8.69 8.53
N LEU A 182 11.28 -8.84 9.62
CA LEU A 182 12.64 -8.29 9.70
C LEU A 182 13.47 -8.79 8.50
N LYS A 183 14.25 -7.87 7.92
CA LYS A 183 15.08 -8.10 6.73
C LYS A 183 14.30 -8.37 5.42
N SER A 184 12.97 -8.25 5.41
CA SER A 184 12.23 -8.22 4.15
C SER A 184 12.74 -7.08 3.28
N ASP A 185 12.95 -7.36 1.99
CA ASP A 185 13.27 -6.35 1.00
C ASP A 185 12.02 -5.50 0.71
N VAL A 186 12.24 -4.19 0.63
CA VAL A 186 11.21 -3.18 0.35
C VAL A 186 11.72 -2.19 -0.68
N TYR A 187 10.78 -1.52 -1.35
CA TYR A 187 11.08 -0.56 -2.42
C TYR A 187 10.25 0.70 -2.22
N VAL A 188 10.87 1.86 -2.33
CA VAL A 188 10.17 3.15 -2.38
C VAL A 188 10.19 3.62 -3.81
N SER A 189 9.03 3.98 -4.36
CA SER A 189 8.98 4.71 -5.62
C SER A 189 8.64 6.17 -5.41
N SER A 190 9.36 7.06 -6.07
CA SER A 190 9.16 8.50 -5.96
C SER A 190 9.46 9.21 -7.26
N TRP A 191 8.77 10.30 -7.52
CA TRP A 191 9.11 11.14 -8.66
C TRP A 191 10.33 11.98 -8.36
N ASN A 192 11.29 11.94 -9.28
CA ASN A 192 12.53 12.69 -9.12
C ASN A 192 12.21 14.20 -9.06
N PRO A 193 12.63 14.92 -8.00
CA PRO A 193 12.33 16.34 -7.85
C PRO A 193 13.14 17.22 -8.80
N ASN A 194 14.16 16.67 -9.46
CA ASN A 194 15.00 17.40 -10.39
C ASN A 194 14.19 17.85 -11.62
N PRO A 195 14.03 19.16 -11.86
CA PRO A 195 13.26 19.67 -12.99
C PRO A 195 13.89 19.32 -14.35
N LEU A 196 15.15 18.87 -14.38
CA LEU A 196 15.81 18.37 -15.59
C LEU A 196 15.43 16.93 -15.94
N GLN A 197 14.87 16.18 -15.00
CA GLN A 197 14.41 14.79 -15.17
C GLN A 197 12.97 14.60 -14.67
N PRO A 198 12.00 15.42 -15.16
CA PRO A 198 10.67 15.49 -14.56
C PRO A 198 9.83 14.21 -14.74
N ASP A 199 10.24 13.32 -15.65
CA ASP A 199 9.57 12.06 -15.97
C ASP A 199 10.29 10.83 -15.40
N GLU A 200 11.36 11.04 -14.64
CA GLU A 200 12.09 9.96 -13.97
C GLU A 200 11.38 9.59 -12.66
N LEU A 201 11.12 8.29 -12.51
CA LEU A 201 10.62 7.70 -11.28
C LEU A 201 11.79 6.93 -10.67
N ASP A 202 12.22 7.35 -9.49
CA ASP A 202 13.22 6.65 -8.72
C ASP A 202 12.57 5.42 -8.09
N LEU A 203 13.26 4.28 -8.13
CA LEU A 203 12.88 3.06 -7.44
C LEU A 203 14.01 2.64 -6.52
N ILE A 204 13.91 3.04 -5.26
CA ILE A 204 14.98 2.88 -4.28
C ILE A 204 14.71 1.63 -3.46
N ASN A 205 15.65 0.69 -3.50
CA ASN A 205 15.53 -0.53 -2.70
C ASN A 205 16.07 -0.34 -1.27
N GLY A 206 15.52 -1.12 -0.35
CA GLY A 206 15.89 -1.09 1.05
C GLY A 206 15.46 -2.36 1.77
N GLN A 207 15.67 -2.37 3.09
CA GLN A 207 15.35 -3.51 3.92
C GLN A 207 14.70 -3.08 5.23
N VAL A 208 13.66 -3.82 5.63
CA VAL A 208 13.03 -3.69 6.94
C VAL A 208 14.07 -3.97 8.03
N ARG A 209 14.28 -3.01 8.92
CA ARG A 209 15.19 -3.11 10.06
C ARG A 209 14.45 -3.35 11.36
N ARG A 210 13.25 -2.79 11.47
CA ARG A 210 12.37 -2.96 12.62
C ARG A 210 10.93 -2.77 12.18
N LEU A 211 10.04 -3.51 12.82
CA LEU A 211 8.60 -3.29 12.74
C LEU A 211 8.22 -2.96 14.18
N ASP A 212 8.01 -1.67 14.47
CA ASP A 212 8.03 -1.18 15.84
C ASP A 212 6.61 -1.07 16.41
N SER A 213 6.39 -1.70 17.56
CA SER A 213 5.20 -1.54 18.39
C SER A 213 5.34 -0.40 19.39
N LEU A 214 6.29 0.52 19.23
CA LEU A 214 6.37 1.74 20.04
C LEU A 214 5.75 2.93 19.34
N ASP A 215 6.00 3.06 18.04
CA ASP A 215 5.56 4.20 17.23
C ASP A 215 4.66 3.81 16.07
N ASN A 216 4.29 2.53 15.92
CA ASN A 216 3.33 2.06 14.93
C ASN A 216 3.82 2.21 13.47
N HIS A 217 5.14 2.22 13.24
CA HIS A 217 5.76 2.36 11.92
C HIS A 217 6.54 1.11 11.46
N ILE A 218 6.67 0.99 10.14
CA ILE A 218 7.70 0.18 9.49
C ILE A 218 8.99 1.00 9.46
N HIS A 219 10.04 0.50 10.11
CA HIS A 219 11.37 1.10 10.09
C HIS A 219 12.26 0.35 9.11
N TYR A 220 12.78 1.03 8.10
CA TYR A 220 13.58 0.40 7.05
C TYR A 220 14.75 1.27 6.63
N LYS A 221 15.83 0.63 6.17
CA LYS A 221 17.01 1.33 5.66
C LYS A 221 17.02 1.22 4.15
N LEU A 222 17.00 2.36 3.47
CA LEU A 222 17.24 2.43 2.02
C LEU A 222 18.74 2.24 1.75
N ASN A 223 19.07 1.67 0.60
CA ASN A 223 20.46 1.44 0.20
C ASN A 223 21.16 2.70 -0.32
N GLU A 224 20.37 3.69 -0.70
CA GLU A 224 20.78 5.02 -1.14
C GLU A 224 19.82 6.06 -0.54
N ASN A 225 20.25 7.32 -0.51
CA ASN A 225 19.44 8.39 0.08
C ASN A 225 18.22 8.66 -0.80
N ALA A 226 17.05 8.82 -0.18
CA ALA A 226 15.89 9.33 -0.88
C ALA A 226 16.08 10.84 -1.11
N GLU A 227 15.79 11.31 -2.33
CA GLU A 227 15.73 12.75 -2.57
C GLU A 227 14.41 13.34 -2.04
N GLY A 228 14.38 14.65 -1.83
CA GLY A 228 13.16 15.32 -1.36
C GLY A 228 11.98 15.10 -2.32
N GLY A 229 10.80 14.75 -1.79
CA GLY A 229 9.61 14.48 -2.61
C GLY A 229 9.12 13.03 -2.57
N THR A 230 9.87 12.14 -1.93
CA THR A 230 9.48 10.74 -1.65
C THR A 230 8.34 10.63 -0.63
N SER A 231 8.24 11.59 0.30
CA SER A 231 7.20 11.62 1.35
C SER A 231 5.81 11.43 0.76
N GLY A 232 5.04 10.49 1.31
CA GLY A 232 3.71 10.10 0.85
C GLY A 232 3.69 9.08 -0.30
N GLY A 233 4.85 8.72 -0.87
CA GLY A 233 4.97 7.68 -1.89
C GLY A 233 4.78 6.26 -1.34
N PRO A 234 4.63 5.26 -2.23
CA PRO A 234 4.40 3.87 -1.83
C PRO A 234 5.68 3.24 -1.28
N LEU A 235 5.54 2.50 -0.18
CA LEU A 235 6.47 1.46 0.22
C LEU A 235 5.92 0.12 -0.25
N LEU A 236 6.72 -0.61 -1.03
CA LEU A 236 6.32 -1.84 -1.72
C LEU A 236 7.14 -3.03 -1.24
N ASN A 237 6.54 -4.23 -1.20
CA ASN A 237 7.28 -5.48 -1.03
C ASN A 237 7.85 -6.00 -2.37
N LYS A 238 8.57 -7.13 -2.34
CA LYS A 238 9.14 -7.79 -3.54
C LYS A 238 8.12 -8.22 -4.61
N SER A 239 6.85 -8.33 -4.25
CA SER A 239 5.75 -8.63 -5.18
C SER A 239 5.12 -7.36 -5.76
N ASN A 240 5.65 -6.18 -5.40
CA ASN A 240 5.15 -4.85 -5.79
C ASN A 240 3.82 -4.47 -5.14
N CYS A 241 3.53 -5.05 -3.98
CA CYS A 241 2.34 -4.78 -3.19
C CYS A 241 2.61 -3.66 -2.20
N LEU A 242 1.65 -2.76 -2.04
CA LEU A 242 1.68 -1.69 -1.05
C LEU A 242 1.63 -2.27 0.36
N VAL A 243 2.73 -2.08 1.09
CA VAL A 243 2.88 -2.46 2.50
C VAL A 243 2.78 -1.25 3.43
N GLY A 244 2.92 -0.04 2.89
CA GLY A 244 2.75 1.19 3.65
C GLY A 244 2.99 2.45 2.82
N ILE A 245 2.84 3.60 3.47
CA ILE A 245 3.09 4.93 2.89
C ILE A 245 4.36 5.51 3.53
N HIS A 246 5.34 5.87 2.72
CA HIS A 246 6.57 6.52 3.22
C HIS A 246 6.21 7.85 3.87
N SER A 247 6.64 8.07 5.11
CA SER A 247 6.32 9.28 5.88
C SER A 247 7.56 10.14 6.10
N ALA A 248 8.59 9.61 6.75
CA ALA A 248 9.73 10.43 7.16
C ALA A 248 11.06 9.69 7.08
N GLU A 249 12.13 10.47 6.96
CA GLU A 249 13.50 10.01 7.18
C GLU A 249 13.91 10.30 8.64
N GLY A 250 14.19 9.26 9.41
CA GLY A 250 14.64 9.37 10.79
C GLY A 250 16.07 9.92 10.86
N ARG A 251 16.18 11.26 10.96
CA ARG A 251 17.46 12.00 11.05
C ARG A 251 18.36 11.60 12.24
N ALA A 252 17.87 10.80 13.19
CA ALA A 252 18.63 10.36 14.36
C ALA A 252 19.12 8.89 14.29
N ILE A 253 18.63 8.07 13.36
CA ILE A 253 18.91 6.61 13.33
C ILE A 253 19.13 6.01 11.93
N GLU A 254 19.24 6.83 10.86
CA GLU A 254 19.37 6.38 9.46
C GLU A 254 18.26 5.39 9.01
N LEU A 255 17.12 5.38 9.70
CA LEU A 255 15.95 4.57 9.32
C LEU A 255 14.85 5.47 8.78
N ASN A 256 14.28 5.05 7.68
CA ASN A 256 13.06 5.58 7.11
C ASN A 256 11.86 4.99 7.83
N LEU A 257 10.78 5.76 7.88
CA LEU A 257 9.52 5.40 8.48
C LEU A 257 8.44 5.31 7.40
N ALA A 258 7.65 4.24 7.45
CA ALA A 258 6.43 4.14 6.68
C ALA A 258 5.26 3.75 7.57
N ILE A 259 4.09 4.28 7.23
CA ILE A 259 2.83 3.97 7.88
C ILE A 259 2.34 2.63 7.30
N PRO A 260 2.22 1.58 8.12
CA PRO A 260 1.86 0.24 7.64
C PRO A 260 0.40 0.18 7.15
N ILE A 261 0.16 -0.72 6.19
CA ILE A 261 -1.15 -0.94 5.59
C ILE A 261 -2.26 -1.26 6.61
N ASP A 262 -1.95 -1.97 7.69
CA ASP A 262 -2.92 -2.27 8.74
C ASP A 262 -3.44 -0.99 9.42
N SER A 263 -2.55 -0.01 9.66
CA SER A 263 -2.93 1.30 10.22
C SER A 263 -3.72 2.15 9.22
N ILE A 264 -3.36 2.06 7.94
CA ILE A 264 -4.10 2.71 6.85
C ILE A 264 -5.54 2.20 6.79
N LEU A 265 -5.76 0.89 6.96
CA LEU A 265 -7.11 0.31 6.95
C LEU A 265 -7.96 0.73 8.15
N VAL A 266 -7.36 0.86 9.34
CA VAL A 266 -8.06 1.46 10.50
C VAL A 266 -8.47 2.90 10.18
N PHE A 267 -7.59 3.70 9.58
CA PHE A 267 -7.90 5.07 9.18
C PHE A 267 -9.03 5.13 8.13
N LEU A 268 -8.96 4.33 7.06
CA LEU A 268 -9.99 4.31 6.01
C LEU A 268 -11.34 3.85 6.55
N THR A 269 -11.38 2.84 7.42
CA THR A 269 -12.63 2.39 8.04
C THR A 269 -13.20 3.38 9.05
N PHE A 270 -12.35 4.14 9.74
CA PHE A 270 -12.79 5.26 10.57
C PHE A 270 -13.45 6.34 9.72
N LEU A 271 -12.82 6.72 8.58
CA LEU A 271 -13.39 7.71 7.67
C LEU A 271 -14.78 7.31 7.16
N ASN A 272 -14.99 6.02 6.85
CA ASN A 272 -16.29 5.48 6.45
C ASN A 272 -17.30 5.37 7.60
N ALA A 273 -16.83 5.13 8.83
CA ALA A 273 -17.70 5.08 10.01
C ALA A 273 -18.14 6.48 10.47
N SER A 274 -17.34 7.52 10.18
CA SER A 274 -17.59 8.90 10.57
C SER A 274 -18.67 9.56 9.72
N SER A 275 -19.80 9.91 10.35
CA SER A 275 -20.88 10.65 9.68
C SER A 275 -20.49 12.07 9.20
N ALA A 276 -19.31 12.56 9.63
CA ALA A 276 -18.78 13.87 9.27
C ALA A 276 -18.20 13.91 7.84
N ASN A 277 -17.80 12.77 7.26
CA ASN A 277 -17.26 12.70 5.90
C ASN A 277 -18.32 12.28 4.89
N LYS A 278 -19.32 13.14 4.68
CA LYS A 278 -20.44 12.90 3.74
C LYS A 278 -20.03 12.67 2.27
N ASN A 279 -18.74 12.83 1.93
CA ASN A 279 -18.20 12.75 0.57
C ASN A 279 -17.05 11.74 0.39
N LEU A 280 -16.86 10.77 1.29
CA LEU A 280 -15.88 9.69 1.08
C LEU A 280 -16.57 8.37 0.72
N PRO A 281 -16.66 8.02 -0.56
CA PRO A 281 -16.93 6.67 -1.02
C PRO A 281 -15.60 5.98 -1.34
N VAL A 282 -14.77 5.69 -0.33
CA VAL A 282 -13.75 4.64 -0.48
C VAL A 282 -14.22 3.45 0.32
N SER A 283 -15.04 2.60 -0.30
CA SER A 283 -15.30 1.30 0.27
C SER A 283 -13.98 0.54 0.35
N THR A 284 -13.64 -0.05 1.49
CA THR A 284 -12.46 -0.93 1.55
C THR A 284 -12.56 -2.13 0.61
N SER A 285 -13.75 -2.40 0.06
CA SER A 285 -13.98 -3.38 -1.01
C SER A 285 -13.48 -2.95 -2.39
N SER A 286 -13.14 -1.67 -2.61
CA SER A 286 -12.51 -1.18 -3.84
C SER A 286 -10.97 -1.26 -3.81
N LEU A 287 -10.39 -1.73 -2.70
CA LEU A 287 -8.97 -2.03 -2.57
C LEU A 287 -8.66 -3.38 -3.24
N GLU A 288 -7.60 -3.44 -4.02
CA GLU A 288 -7.14 -4.66 -4.69
C GLU A 288 -6.10 -5.38 -3.82
N SER A 289 -6.28 -6.67 -3.52
CA SER A 289 -5.28 -7.46 -2.79
C SER A 289 -4.29 -8.13 -3.74
N CYS A 290 -3.03 -8.19 -3.35
CA CYS A 290 -1.97 -8.85 -4.10
C CYS A 290 -2.08 -10.38 -4.16
N ASP A 291 -2.77 -11.01 -3.23
CA ASP A 291 -2.90 -12.48 -3.18
C ASP A 291 -4.16 -13.01 -3.91
N ASN A 292 -4.86 -12.15 -4.65
CA ASN A 292 -6.17 -12.41 -5.28
C ASN A 292 -7.26 -12.86 -4.30
N SER A 293 -7.05 -12.74 -2.98
CA SER A 293 -8.16 -12.79 -2.04
C SER A 293 -8.88 -11.45 -2.11
N ASN A 294 -10.21 -11.45 -2.27
CA ASN A 294 -10.95 -10.19 -2.14
C ASN A 294 -10.67 -9.65 -0.72
N VAL A 295 -10.31 -8.37 -0.59
CA VAL A 295 -10.37 -7.69 0.72
C VAL A 295 -11.82 -7.79 1.18
N SER A 296 -12.10 -8.77 2.03
CA SER A 296 -13.48 -9.17 2.33
C SER A 296 -14.26 -7.95 2.85
N THR A 297 -15.48 -7.75 2.34
CA THR A 297 -16.42 -6.75 2.84
C THR A 297 -16.77 -6.96 4.32
N GLU A 298 -16.56 -8.18 4.84
CA GLU A 298 -16.70 -8.52 6.26
C GLU A 298 -15.64 -7.80 7.11
N GLY A 299 -14.43 -7.57 6.58
CA GLY A 299 -13.35 -6.78 7.18
C GLY A 299 -13.49 -5.26 7.05
N SER A 300 -14.59 -4.75 6.48
CA SER A 300 -14.80 -3.31 6.26
C SER A 300 -15.23 -2.53 7.51
N LYS A 301 -15.18 -3.15 8.68
CA LYS A 301 -15.67 -2.57 9.94
C LYS A 301 -14.50 -2.19 10.84
N LEU A 302 -14.62 -1.01 11.47
CA LEU A 302 -13.58 -0.37 12.25
C LEU A 302 -13.01 -1.30 13.33
N LEU A 303 -13.86 -1.90 14.18
CA LEU A 303 -13.38 -2.73 15.29
C LEU A 303 -12.70 -4.03 14.82
N ILE A 304 -13.07 -4.56 13.65
CA ILE A 304 -12.39 -5.71 13.04
C ILE A 304 -10.97 -5.31 12.63
N ASN A 305 -10.81 -4.20 11.92
CA ASN A 305 -9.47 -3.74 11.52
C ASN A 305 -8.62 -3.27 12.69
N VAL A 306 -9.23 -2.71 13.73
CA VAL A 306 -8.57 -2.40 15.00
C VAL A 306 -7.98 -3.66 15.63
N CYS A 307 -8.77 -4.74 15.76
CA CYS A 307 -8.26 -5.97 16.34
C CYS A 307 -7.21 -6.67 15.46
N ARG A 308 -7.39 -6.67 14.14
CA ARG A 308 -6.36 -7.18 13.20
C ARG A 308 -5.06 -6.40 13.32
N SER A 309 -5.15 -5.07 13.31
CA SER A 309 -4.00 -4.19 13.48
C SER A 309 -3.31 -4.47 14.82
N TYR A 310 -4.06 -4.57 15.93
CA TYR A 310 -3.53 -4.92 17.24
C TYR A 310 -2.76 -6.26 17.24
N GLN A 311 -3.35 -7.29 16.63
CA GLN A 311 -2.78 -8.63 16.56
C GLN A 311 -1.49 -8.64 15.72
N SER A 312 -1.47 -7.97 14.57
CA SER A 312 -0.28 -7.84 13.72
C SER A 312 0.92 -7.30 14.51
N TYR A 313 0.73 -6.29 15.35
CA TYR A 313 1.83 -5.75 16.17
C TYR A 313 2.30 -6.72 17.26
N LYS A 314 1.38 -7.43 17.92
CA LYS A 314 1.72 -8.42 18.95
C LYS A 314 2.60 -9.55 18.39
N GLN A 315 2.29 -10.05 17.19
CA GLN A 315 3.08 -11.10 16.54
C GLN A 315 4.49 -10.63 16.17
N VAL A 316 4.62 -9.37 15.80
CA VAL A 316 5.85 -8.81 15.25
C VAL A 316 6.80 -8.28 16.31
N ALA A 317 6.28 -7.68 17.38
CA ALA A 317 7.09 -7.00 18.40
C ALA A 317 7.15 -7.72 19.75
N GLN A 318 6.38 -8.80 19.94
CA GLN A 318 6.22 -9.52 21.21
C GLN A 318 5.79 -8.61 22.39
N LYS A 319 5.32 -7.38 22.11
CA LYS A 319 4.84 -6.38 23.05
C LYS A 319 3.65 -5.63 22.45
N GLU A 320 2.74 -5.19 23.31
CA GLU A 320 1.57 -4.38 22.94
C GLU A 320 1.98 -2.91 22.77
N LEU A 321 1.43 -2.23 21.76
CA LEU A 321 1.49 -0.76 21.64
C LEU A 321 0.76 -0.14 22.83
N LEU A 322 1.46 0.66 23.64
CA LEU A 322 0.89 1.26 24.85
C LEU A 322 -0.35 2.10 24.53
N SER A 323 -0.28 2.90 23.46
CA SER A 323 -1.40 3.73 23.00
C SER A 323 -2.62 2.92 22.59
N GLN A 324 -2.43 1.88 21.79
CA GLN A 324 -3.53 1.00 21.35
C GLN A 324 -4.15 0.24 22.53
N LYS A 325 -3.31 -0.23 23.47
CA LYS A 325 -3.76 -0.88 24.70
C LYS A 325 -4.60 0.07 25.55
N GLU A 326 -4.11 1.29 25.81
CA GLU A 326 -4.84 2.30 26.57
C GLU A 326 -6.13 2.72 25.85
N ALA A 327 -6.12 2.84 24.53
CA ALA A 327 -7.32 3.12 23.74
C ALA A 327 -8.38 2.02 23.87
N LEU A 328 -7.97 0.73 23.83
CA LEU A 328 -8.88 -0.40 24.01
C LEU A 328 -9.42 -0.48 25.44
N GLN A 329 -8.60 -0.17 26.45
CA GLN A 329 -9.05 -0.09 27.84
C GLN A 329 -10.08 1.03 28.01
N TRP A 330 -9.76 2.22 27.53
CA TRP A 330 -10.66 3.38 27.56
C TRP A 330 -11.98 3.08 26.85
N LEU A 331 -11.95 2.46 25.67
CA LEU A 331 -13.17 2.09 24.93
C LEU A 331 -14.03 1.12 25.75
N GLY A 332 -13.40 0.14 26.42
CA GLY A 332 -14.09 -0.78 27.31
C GLY A 332 -14.81 -0.08 28.45
N GLU A 333 -14.24 1.00 28.99
CA GLU A 333 -14.85 1.81 30.05
C GLU A 333 -16.03 2.66 29.57
N GLN A 334 -16.12 2.96 28.27
CA GLN A 334 -17.24 3.73 27.70
C GLN A 334 -18.48 2.87 27.40
N ILE A 335 -18.39 1.55 27.54
CA ILE A 335 -19.45 0.62 27.14
C ILE A 335 -20.21 0.16 28.38
N GLU A 336 -21.54 0.27 28.33
CA GLU A 336 -22.42 -0.18 29.40
C GLU A 336 -22.18 -1.67 29.74
N PRO A 337 -22.18 -2.05 31.03
CA PRO A 337 -21.91 -3.44 31.44
C PRO A 337 -22.82 -4.47 30.77
N SER A 338 -24.09 -4.15 30.54
CA SER A 338 -25.05 -5.04 29.86
C SER A 338 -24.70 -5.30 28.39
N ILE A 339 -24.14 -4.30 27.70
CA ILE A 339 -23.68 -4.44 26.32
C ILE A 339 -22.42 -5.30 26.27
N LEU A 340 -21.49 -5.11 27.21
CA LEU A 340 -20.29 -5.95 27.32
C LEU A 340 -20.64 -7.41 27.63
N GLU A 341 -21.67 -7.65 28.43
CA GLU A 341 -22.18 -8.99 28.73
C GLU A 341 -22.73 -9.68 27.47
N GLU A 342 -23.60 -9.00 26.72
CA GLU A 342 -24.13 -9.54 25.46
C GLU A 342 -23.00 -9.75 24.42
N PHE A 343 -22.07 -8.79 24.32
CA PHE A 343 -20.91 -8.92 23.45
C PHE A 343 -20.05 -10.14 23.83
N ALA A 344 -19.82 -10.38 25.13
CA ALA A 344 -19.05 -11.53 25.60
C ALA A 344 -19.70 -12.86 25.22
N GLN A 345 -21.02 -12.95 25.30
CA GLN A 345 -21.78 -14.14 24.88
C GLN A 345 -21.61 -14.41 23.37
N LYS A 346 -21.75 -13.36 22.55
CA LYS A 346 -21.53 -13.46 21.09
C LYS A 346 -20.07 -13.82 20.76
N TRP A 347 -19.11 -13.19 21.42
CA TRP A 347 -17.68 -13.38 21.19
C TRP A 347 -17.21 -14.79 21.54
N ARG A 348 -17.81 -15.42 22.57
CA ARG A 348 -17.45 -16.76 23.04
C ARG A 348 -18.32 -17.86 22.43
N ASP A 349 -19.34 -17.50 21.64
CA ASP A 349 -20.41 -18.39 21.19
C ASP A 349 -20.98 -19.23 22.35
N SER A 350 -21.27 -18.56 23.47
CA SER A 350 -21.69 -19.22 24.70
C SER A 350 -22.84 -18.47 25.35
N ALA A 351 -23.85 -19.23 25.76
CA ALA A 351 -25.02 -18.72 26.50
C ALA A 351 -24.73 -18.46 27.99
N THR A 352 -23.53 -18.80 28.50
CA THR A 352 -23.16 -18.62 29.90
C THR A 352 -22.28 -17.39 30.11
N ASN A 353 -22.58 -16.60 31.14
CA ASN A 353 -21.75 -15.47 31.57
C ASN A 353 -20.49 -15.93 32.30
N ASP A 354 -19.49 -16.37 31.53
CA ASP A 354 -18.24 -16.89 32.08
C ASP A 354 -17.18 -15.77 32.25
N GLY A 355 -17.54 -14.75 33.05
CA GLY A 355 -16.62 -13.70 33.49
C GLY A 355 -16.52 -12.47 32.58
N ALA A 356 -15.99 -11.38 33.16
CA ALA A 356 -15.78 -10.10 32.49
C ALA A 356 -14.92 -10.24 31.22
N ILE A 357 -15.24 -9.48 30.18
CA ILE A 357 -14.48 -9.43 28.93
C ILE A 357 -13.70 -8.12 28.85
N LYS A 358 -12.44 -8.19 28.41
CA LYS A 358 -11.61 -7.01 28.16
C LYS A 358 -11.31 -6.92 26.67
N LEU A 359 -11.47 -5.72 26.10
CA LEU A 359 -11.22 -5.51 24.67
C LEU A 359 -9.75 -5.74 24.29
N THR A 360 -8.81 -5.55 25.23
CA THR A 360 -7.40 -5.93 25.04
C THR A 360 -7.23 -7.42 24.80
N ASP A 361 -7.98 -8.27 25.52
CA ASP A 361 -7.90 -9.73 25.41
C ASP A 361 -8.60 -10.21 24.14
N VAL A 362 -9.72 -9.56 23.79
CA VAL A 362 -10.46 -9.76 22.52
C VAL A 362 -9.55 -9.53 21.33
N CYS A 363 -8.98 -8.32 21.18
CA CYS A 363 -8.12 -8.02 20.06
C CYS A 363 -6.79 -8.81 20.09
N SER A 364 -6.28 -9.12 21.29
CA SER A 364 -5.09 -9.99 21.45
C SER A 364 -5.27 -11.43 20.94
N SER A 365 -6.51 -11.92 20.89
CA SER A 365 -6.85 -13.32 20.55
C SER A 365 -7.66 -13.45 19.26
N TYR A 366 -8.03 -12.32 18.64
CA TYR A 366 -8.71 -12.28 17.35
C TYR A 366 -7.84 -12.98 16.30
N GLY A 367 -8.39 -13.94 15.56
CA GLY A 367 -7.68 -14.60 14.45
C GLY A 367 -6.53 -15.56 14.82
N ASP A 368 -6.28 -15.87 16.10
CA ASP A 368 -5.18 -16.75 16.56
C ASP A 368 -5.39 -18.25 16.23
N LYS A 369 -6.55 -18.63 15.69
CA LYS A 369 -6.81 -20.00 15.21
C LYS A 369 -7.20 -19.94 13.73
N GLN A 370 -6.49 -20.72 12.92
CA GLN A 370 -6.59 -20.79 11.45
C GLN A 370 -7.94 -21.31 10.91
N GLU A 371 -8.93 -21.49 11.78
CA GLU A 371 -10.34 -21.61 11.43
C GLU A 371 -11.00 -20.33 11.94
N SER A 372 -11.40 -19.45 11.02
CA SER A 372 -12.20 -18.27 11.33
C SER A 372 -13.34 -18.68 12.26
N LEU A 373 -13.25 -18.26 13.52
CA LEU A 373 -14.35 -18.39 14.44
C LEU A 373 -15.46 -17.47 13.90
N THR A 374 -16.38 -18.06 13.16
CA THR A 374 -17.45 -17.38 12.39
C THR A 374 -18.31 -16.43 13.24
N HIS A 375 -18.20 -16.49 14.57
CA HIS A 375 -18.88 -15.64 15.53
C HIS A 375 -18.11 -14.36 15.95
N GLN A 376 -16.78 -14.30 15.77
CA GLN A 376 -15.97 -13.16 16.23
C GLN A 376 -16.25 -11.88 15.44
N ASP A 377 -16.33 -11.96 14.11
CA ASP A 377 -16.65 -10.83 13.24
C ASP A 377 -18.06 -10.27 13.54
N PRO A 378 -19.14 -11.08 13.57
CA PRO A 378 -20.46 -10.62 14.00
C PRO A 378 -20.48 -10.01 15.41
N ALA A 379 -19.70 -10.54 16.35
CA ALA A 379 -19.63 -9.97 17.70
C ALA A 379 -19.00 -8.57 17.71
N LEU A 380 -17.89 -8.37 16.98
CA LEU A 380 -17.25 -7.05 16.84
C LEU A 380 -18.15 -6.06 16.11
N GLN A 381 -18.89 -6.52 15.10
CA GLN A 381 -19.88 -5.71 14.40
C GLN A 381 -21.03 -5.29 15.31
N PHE A 382 -21.54 -6.21 16.13
CA PHE A 382 -22.52 -5.90 17.17
C PHE A 382 -21.98 -4.82 18.10
N LEU A 383 -20.79 -5.01 18.68
CA LEU A 383 -20.22 -4.03 19.60
C LEU A 383 -20.08 -2.64 18.96
N GLN A 384 -19.55 -2.58 17.73
CA GLN A 384 -19.40 -1.33 17.00
C GLN A 384 -20.75 -0.63 16.78
N SER A 385 -21.83 -1.39 16.53
CA SER A 385 -23.16 -0.82 16.33
C SER A 385 -23.75 -0.14 17.58
N GLN A 386 -23.20 -0.43 18.76
CA GLN A 386 -23.61 0.17 20.03
C GLN A 386 -22.85 1.47 20.36
N LEU A 387 -21.81 1.81 19.59
CA LEU A 387 -20.96 2.97 19.87
C LEU A 387 -21.49 4.24 19.19
N SER A 388 -21.47 5.35 19.92
CA SER A 388 -21.76 6.67 19.34
C SER A 388 -20.59 7.16 18.47
N GLN A 389 -20.86 8.15 17.61
CA GLN A 389 -19.84 8.75 16.75
C GLN A 389 -18.77 9.49 17.55
N GLU A 390 -19.15 10.08 18.69
CA GLU A 390 -18.26 10.76 19.61
C GLU A 390 -17.27 9.76 20.24
N ILE A 391 -17.79 8.62 20.73
CA ILE A 391 -16.96 7.56 21.30
C ILE A 391 -15.99 6.99 20.24
N ILE A 392 -16.47 6.75 19.02
CA ILE A 392 -15.63 6.26 17.90
C ILE A 392 -14.52 7.26 17.58
N THR A 393 -14.85 8.56 17.54
CA THR A 393 -13.87 9.61 17.22
C THR A 393 -12.79 9.69 18.29
N GLU A 394 -13.17 9.79 19.57
CA GLU A 394 -12.22 9.86 20.67
C GLU A 394 -11.39 8.57 20.81
N PHE A 395 -12.00 7.40 20.56
CA PHE A 395 -11.27 6.13 20.51
C PHE A 395 -10.13 6.18 19.48
N ILE A 396 -10.41 6.68 18.28
CA ILE A 396 -9.44 6.72 17.17
C ILE A 396 -8.35 7.77 17.41
N GLU A 397 -8.67 8.90 18.05
CA GLU A 397 -7.67 9.85 18.51
C GLU A 397 -6.68 9.19 19.47
N LYS A 398 -7.17 8.45 20.47
CA LYS A 398 -6.32 7.72 21.42
C LYS A 398 -5.53 6.60 20.73
N TRP A 399 -6.17 5.86 19.83
CA TRP A 399 -5.57 4.73 19.09
C TRP A 399 -4.31 5.15 18.33
N PHE A 400 -4.36 6.29 17.64
CA PHE A 400 -3.24 6.80 16.85
C PHE A 400 -2.28 7.71 17.60
N THR A 401 -2.57 8.10 18.84
CA THR A 401 -1.67 8.96 19.64
C THR A 401 -0.49 8.14 20.16
N ILE A 402 0.73 8.41 19.69
CA ILE A 402 1.94 7.77 20.22
C ILE A 402 2.22 8.28 21.63
N ILE A 403 2.30 7.36 22.58
CA ILE A 403 2.73 7.63 23.96
C ILE A 403 4.18 7.20 24.08
N LEU A 404 5.09 8.18 24.16
CA LEU A 404 6.50 7.88 24.36
C LEU A 404 6.74 7.42 25.81
N PRO A 405 7.47 6.31 26.02
CA PRO A 405 7.86 5.90 27.38
C PRO A 405 8.70 7.00 28.03
N SER A 406 8.54 7.16 29.35
CA SER A 406 9.37 8.07 30.14
C SER A 406 10.86 7.76 29.91
N PRO A 407 11.76 8.77 29.92
CA PRO A 407 13.21 8.53 29.83
C PRO A 407 13.76 7.55 30.87
N ALA A 408 13.03 7.28 31.95
CA ALA A 408 13.39 6.30 32.97
C ALA A 408 13.05 4.83 32.59
N GLN A 409 12.37 4.60 31.46
CA GLN A 409 11.93 3.29 30.96
C GLN A 409 12.63 2.87 29.66
N LEU A 410 13.51 3.73 29.12
CA LEU A 410 14.44 3.46 28.01
C LEU A 410 15.81 3.10 28.58
#